data_AF-A0A968VQV7-F1
#
_entry.id   AF-A0A968VQV7-F1
#
_cell.length_a   1.000
_cell.length_b   1.000
_cell.length_c   1.000
_cell.angle_alpha   90.00
_cell.angle_beta   90.00
_cell.angle_gamma   90.00
#
_symmetry.space_group_name_H-M   'P 1'
#
loop_
_entity.id
_entity.type
_entity.pdbx_description
1 polymer ?
#
loop_
_entity_poly.entity_id
_entity_poly.type
_entity_poly.pdbx_seq_one_letter_code
_entity_poly.pdbx_strand_id
1 'polypeptide(L)' 'MLTDGQLYDSAIGYGIQGTWPSSLPPLLRIPIDHCLVNAQISIVARSVGPALGGDHTPLLVEFVLR' A
#
# COMPACT_ATOMS: atom_id res chain seq x y z
N MET A 1 12.90 -13.09 6.52
CA MET A 1 11.47 -12.68 6.39
C MET A 1 11.27 -11.37 7.15
N LEU A 2 10.58 -10.36 6.59
CA LEU A 2 10.34 -8.97 7.12
C LEU A 2 11.35 -8.37 8.12
N THR A 3 11.42 -8.91 9.33
CA THR A 3 12.38 -8.57 10.38
C THR A 3 13.84 -8.66 9.94
N ASP A 4 14.20 -9.68 9.16
CA ASP A 4 15.60 -9.89 8.72
C ASP A 4 16.07 -8.80 7.76
N GLY A 5 15.15 -8.20 7.00
CA GLY A 5 15.44 -7.14 6.03
C GLY A 5 15.21 -5.73 6.58
N GLN A 6 14.87 -5.60 7.87
CA GLN A 6 14.46 -4.32 8.48
C GLN A 6 13.40 -3.58 7.66
N LEU A 7 12.44 -4.34 7.11
CA LEU A 7 11.40 -3.81 6.26
C LEU A 7 10.20 -3.35 7.09
N TYR A 8 9.61 -2.23 6.69
CA TYR A 8 8.37 -1.71 7.25
C TYR A 8 7.38 -1.42 6.13
N ASP A 9 6.09 -1.41 6.48
CA ASP A 9 5.03 -1.12 5.53
C ASP A 9 4.97 0.38 5.21
N SER A 10 4.94 0.71 3.92
CA SER A 10 4.67 2.06 3.42
C SER A 10 3.34 2.65 3.92
N ALA A 11 2.40 1.84 4.42
CA ALA A 11 1.11 2.27 4.96
C ALA A 11 1.21 3.12 6.24
N ILE A 12 2.34 3.07 6.95
CA ILE A 12 2.54 3.85 8.19
C ILE A 12 2.37 5.34 7.87
N GLY A 13 1.37 5.97 8.50
CA GLY A 13 1.07 7.40 8.33
C GLY A 13 -0.01 7.73 7.29
N TYR A 14 -0.55 6.75 6.55
CA TYR A 14 -1.51 6.98 5.46
C TYR A 14 -2.93 6.44 5.73
N GLY A 15 -3.20 5.97 6.95
CA GLY A 15 -4.49 5.40 7.34
C GLY A 15 -4.78 4.04 6.69
N ILE A 16 -6.04 3.59 6.77
CA ILE A 16 -6.47 2.31 6.18
C ILE A 16 -6.76 2.54 4.71
N GLN A 17 -6.04 1.81 3.84
CA GLN A 17 -6.24 1.89 2.39
C GLN A 17 -6.46 0.48 1.84
N GLY A 18 -7.73 0.07 1.80
CA GLY A 18 -8.13 -1.27 1.37
C GLY A 18 -8.06 -1.47 -0.13
N THR A 19 -7.37 -2.53 -0.55
CA THR A 19 -7.15 -2.85 -1.97
C THR A 19 -8.05 -3.98 -2.46
N TRP A 20 -8.64 -4.78 -1.56
CA TRP A 20 -9.46 -5.94 -1.91
C TRP A 20 -10.71 -6.07 -1.03
N PRO A 21 -11.83 -6.60 -1.53
CA PRO A 21 -12.12 -6.87 -2.93
C PRO A 21 -12.52 -5.58 -3.66
N SER A 22 -12.08 -5.41 -4.90
CA SER A 22 -12.36 -4.24 -5.74
C SER A 22 -13.87 -4.05 -6.01
N SER A 23 -14.65 -5.13 -5.91
CA SER A 23 -16.10 -5.16 -6.05
C SER A 23 -16.87 -4.49 -4.91
N LEU A 24 -16.23 -4.28 -3.75
CA LEU A 24 -16.86 -3.61 -2.61
C LEU A 24 -16.60 -2.08 -2.62
N PRO A 25 -17.49 -1.29 -1.98
CA PRO A 25 -17.23 0.12 -1.68
C PRO A 25 -15.91 0.30 -0.90
N PRO A 26 -15.17 1.41 -1.10
CA PRO A 26 -13.84 1.61 -0.50
C PRO A 26 -13.75 1.36 1.02
N LEU A 27 -14.80 1.71 1.78
CA LEU A 27 -14.83 1.53 3.25
C LEU A 27 -14.91 0.07 3.71
N LEU A 28 -15.27 -0.87 2.82
CA LEU A 28 -15.41 -2.29 3.11
C LEU A 28 -14.26 -3.13 2.56
N ARG A 29 -13.25 -2.48 1.96
CA ARG A 29 -12.06 -3.15 1.44
C ARG A 29 -11.03 -3.35 2.56
N ILE A 30 -10.35 -4.49 2.54
CA ILE A 30 -9.24 -4.80 3.43
C ILE A 30 -7.88 -4.57 2.73
N PRO A 31 -6.85 -4.13 3.46
CA PRO A 31 -5.53 -3.81 2.90
C PRO A 31 -4.63 -5.04 2.89
N ILE A 32 -4.71 -5.88 1.85
CA ILE A 32 -3.87 -7.09 1.74
C ILE A 32 -2.71 -6.94 0.77
N ASP A 33 -2.65 -5.84 0.01
CA ASP A 33 -1.48 -5.47 -0.78
C ASP A 33 -0.58 -4.52 0.00
N HIS A 34 0.67 -4.92 0.17
CA HIS A 34 1.67 -4.19 0.94
C HIS A 34 2.86 -3.82 0.06
N CYS A 35 3.36 -2.59 0.22
CA CYS A 35 4.65 -2.18 -0.33
C CYS A 35 5.60 -1.97 0.85
N LEU A 36 6.61 -2.83 0.93
CA LEU A 36 7.54 -2.90 2.05
C LEU A 36 8.84 -2.19 1.68
N VAL A 37 9.33 -1.32 2.56
CA VAL A 37 10.51 -0.50 2.32
C VAL A 37 11.47 -0.56 3.50
N ASN A 38 12.73 -0.19 3.29
CA ASN A 38 13.74 -0.10 4.34
C ASN A 38 14.08 1.37 4.65
N ALA A 39 15.08 1.59 5.50
CA ALA A 39 15.51 2.92 5.91
C ALA A 39 16.18 3.76 4.80
N GLN A 40 16.42 3.23 3.59
CA GLN A 40 17.00 3.99 2.47
C GLN A 40 15.92 4.65 1.59
N ILE A 41 14.65 4.35 1.82
CA ILE A 41 13.52 4.86 1.04
C ILE A 41 12.63 5.70 1.97
N SER A 42 12.19 6.87 1.48
CA SER A 42 11.16 7.69 2.13
C SER A 42 9.89 7.71 1.28
N ILE A 43 8.73 7.48 1.89
CA ILE A 43 7.43 7.55 1.21
C ILE A 43 6.93 8.99 1.19
N VAL A 44 6.67 9.52 -0.01
CA VAL A 44 6.17 10.88 -0.24
C VAL A 44 4.65 10.91 -0.34
N ALA A 45 4.07 9.90 -1.00
CA ALA A 45 2.63 9.73 -1.11
C ALA A 45 2.26 8.26 -1.23
N ARG A 46 1.07 7.91 -0.73
CA ARG A 46 0.47 6.58 -0.86
C ARG A 46 -1.03 6.71 -1.09
N SER A 47 -1.54 6.04 -2.11
CA SER A 47 -2.96 6.05 -2.45
C SER A 47 -3.42 4.73 -3.07
N VAL A 48 -4.74 4.55 -3.12
CA VAL A 48 -5.36 3.41 -3.82
C VAL A 48 -6.11 3.94 -5.03
N GLY A 49 -5.79 3.38 -6.19
CA GLY A 49 -6.39 3.76 -7.48
C GLY A 49 -7.80 3.20 -7.68
N PRO A 50 -8.45 3.52 -8.81
CA PRO A 50 -9.74 2.95 -9.16
C PRO A 50 -9.63 1.45 -9.47
N ALA A 51 -10.75 0.72 -9.41
CA ALA A 51 -10.80 -0.64 -9.89
C ALA A 51 -10.57 -0.67 -11.41
N LEU A 52 -9.61 -1.50 -11.86
CA LEU A 52 -9.20 -1.61 -13.28
C LEU A 52 -9.61 -2.94 -13.91
N GLY A 53 -10.63 -3.60 -13.36
CA GLY A 53 -11.17 -4.88 -13.85
C GLY A 53 -10.62 -6.14 -13.15
N GLY A 54 -9.57 -6.00 -12.33
CA GLY A 54 -9.12 -7.06 -11.41
C GLY A 54 -9.92 -7.08 -10.10
N ASP A 55 -9.73 -8.12 -9.31
CA ASP A 55 -10.32 -8.27 -7.96
C ASP A 55 -9.63 -7.40 -6.90
N HIS A 56 -8.48 -6.79 -7.24
CA HIS A 56 -7.78 -5.79 -6.44
C HIS A 56 -7.82 -4.42 -7.11
N THR A 57 -7.75 -3.36 -6.30
CA THR A 57 -7.47 -1.99 -6.77
C THR A 57 -5.99 -1.67 -6.63
N PRO A 58 -5.38 -0.90 -7.57
CA PRO A 58 -3.94 -0.64 -7.55
C PRO A 58 -3.49 0.11 -6.29
N LEU A 59 -2.36 -0.29 -5.71
CA LEU A 59 -1.64 0.47 -4.69
C LEU A 59 -0.60 1.36 -5.37
N LEU A 60 -0.72 2.68 -5.21
CA LEU A 60 0.23 3.65 -5.75
C LEU A 60 1.10 4.18 -4.61
N VAL A 61 2.42 4.16 -4.82
CA VAL A 61 3.43 4.63 -3.84
C VAL A 61 4.44 5.51 -4.55
N GLU A 62 4.56 6.75 -4.10
CA GLU A 62 5.59 7.69 -4.53
C GLU A 62 6.67 7.74 -3.45
N PHE A 63 7.94 7.67 -3.87
CA PHE A 63 9.06 7.59 -2.94
C PHE A 63 10.30 8.31 -3.47
N VAL A 64 11.21 8.59 -2.55
CA VAL A 64 12.55 9.10 -2.83
C VAL A 64 13.60 8.25 -2.12
N LEU A 65 14.81 8.21 -2.67
CA LEU A 65 15.97 7.65 -1.98
C LEU A 65 16.48 8.66 -0.95
N ARG A 66 16.93 8.15 0.19
CA ARG A 66 17.61 8.94 1.23
C ARG A 66 19.08 9.12 0.92
#